data_AF-T1RTT8-F1
#
_entry.id   AF-T1RTT8-F1
#
_cell.length_a   1.000
_cell.length_b   1.000
_cell.length_c   1.000
_cell.angle_alpha   90.00
_cell.angle_beta   90.00
_cell.angle_gamma   90.00
#
_symmetry.space_group_name_H-M   'P 1'
#
loop_
_entity.id
_entity.type
_entity.pdbx_description
1 polymer ?
#
loop_
_entity_poly.entity_id
_entity_poly.type
_entity_poly.pdbx_seq_one_letter_code
_entity_poly.pdbx_strand_id
1 'polypeptide(L)'
;MTRISNRHGTCKSISGEYQLTKTPGRFQYHNARWNADVDSYVVHTNYDEYALMVMHKQKPGGEKTTSVKLYGRAMQLRPTLIEDFKTLVTEQGMSEDTIIIKKNKGECVPGEQVTPEPQIQRARRNVVPPAPEEEGSGDDMRIFKGPEACKSQPDSGPCFGMLQRYHYNSSIMACQMFTYGGCMGNQNNFVTEKE
;
A
#
# COMPACT_ATOMS: atom_id res chain seq x y z
N MET A 1 -17.75 -6.41 -14.41
CA MET A 1 -16.74 -5.97 -13.43
C MET A 1 -16.02 -7.19 -12.87
N THR A 2 -14.69 -7.21 -12.92
CA THR A 2 -13.86 -8.25 -12.31
C THR A 2 -13.18 -7.68 -11.09
N ARG A 3 -13.30 -8.35 -9.95
CA ARG A 3 -12.62 -8.00 -8.71
C ARG A 3 -11.68 -9.13 -8.32
N ILE A 4 -10.40 -8.79 -8.17
CA ILE A 4 -9.40 -9.70 -7.65
C ILE A 4 -9.18 -9.40 -6.17
N SER A 5 -9.04 -10.44 -5.35
CA SER A 5 -8.74 -10.27 -3.93
C SER A 5 -7.96 -11.45 -3.37
N ASN A 6 -6.94 -11.15 -2.55
CA ASN A 6 -6.23 -12.15 -1.78
C ASN A 6 -7.05 -12.53 -0.53
N ARG A 7 -7.40 -13.81 -0.39
CA ARG A 7 -7.99 -14.39 0.82
C ARG A 7 -7.11 -15.55 1.29
N HIS A 8 -6.52 -15.41 2.48
CA HIS A 8 -5.66 -16.43 3.10
C HIS A 8 -4.51 -16.92 2.21
N GLY A 9 -3.81 -16.00 1.53
CA GLY A 9 -2.69 -16.34 0.65
C GLY A 9 -3.11 -16.83 -0.74
N THR A 10 -4.39 -17.09 -0.97
CA THR A 10 -4.92 -17.45 -2.30
C THR A 10 -5.53 -16.24 -2.97
N CYS A 11 -5.05 -15.91 -4.17
CA CYS A 11 -5.65 -14.88 -5.01
C CYS A 11 -6.93 -15.40 -5.68
N LYS A 12 -8.07 -14.76 -5.42
CA LYS A 12 -9.38 -15.13 -5.99
C LYS A 12 -9.89 -14.01 -6.88
N SER A 13 -10.19 -14.34 -8.14
CA SER A 13 -10.93 -13.47 -9.05
C SER A 13 -12.42 -13.74 -8.96
N ILE A 14 -13.22 -12.68 -8.87
CA ILE A 14 -14.68 -12.74 -8.91
C ILE A 14 -15.13 -11.79 -10.01
N SER A 15 -15.71 -12.36 -11.07
CA SER A 15 -16.33 -11.59 -12.14
C SER A 15 -17.83 -11.56 -11.96
N GLY A 16 -18.44 -10.41 -12.22
CA GLY A 16 -19.89 -10.23 -12.28
C GLY A 16 -20.25 -9.33 -13.44
N GLU A 17 -21.29 -9.69 -14.17
CA GLU A 17 -21.83 -8.89 -15.28
C GLU A 17 -22.91 -7.95 -14.77
N TYR A 18 -22.78 -6.68 -15.10
CA TYR A 18 -23.74 -5.64 -14.74
C TYR A 18 -24.60 -5.33 -15.96
N GLN A 19 -25.90 -5.28 -15.76
CA GLN A 19 -26.88 -4.92 -16.77
C GLN A 19 -27.16 -3.41 -16.70
N LEU A 20 -27.16 -2.78 -17.87
CA LEU A 20 -27.53 -1.38 -18.03
C LEU A 20 -29.02 -1.20 -17.72
N THR A 21 -29.35 -0.10 -17.07
CA THR A 21 -30.73 0.33 -16.88
C THR A 21 -31.03 1.56 -17.74
N LYS A 22 -32.30 2.00 -17.75
CA LYS A 22 -32.70 3.25 -18.43
C LYS A 22 -32.10 4.50 -17.81
N THR A 23 -31.66 4.43 -16.55
CA THR A 23 -31.11 5.56 -15.81
C THR A 23 -29.58 5.53 -15.93
N PRO A 24 -28.94 6.56 -16.52
CA PRO A 24 -27.48 6.65 -16.57
C PRO A 24 -26.86 6.54 -15.18
N GLY A 25 -25.76 5.80 -15.06
CA GLY A 25 -25.08 5.58 -13.78
C GLY A 25 -25.73 4.55 -12.85
N ARG A 26 -26.91 4.00 -13.22
CA ARG A 26 -27.57 2.90 -12.49
C ARG A 26 -27.44 1.59 -13.24
N PHE A 27 -27.03 0.56 -12.50
CA PHE A 27 -26.76 -0.78 -13.01
C PHE A 27 -27.37 -1.84 -12.11
N GLN A 28 -27.84 -2.93 -12.70
CA GLN A 28 -28.37 -4.07 -11.95
C GLN A 28 -27.49 -5.29 -12.16
N TYR A 29 -27.25 -6.08 -11.12
CA TYR A 29 -26.62 -7.39 -11.26
C TYR A 29 -27.28 -8.40 -10.33
N HIS A 30 -27.49 -9.61 -10.86
CA HIS A 30 -28.00 -10.74 -10.07
C HIS A 30 -26.84 -11.59 -9.56
N ASN A 31 -26.78 -11.82 -8.26
CA ASN A 31 -25.78 -12.70 -7.65
C ASN A 31 -26.34 -14.10 -7.46
N ALA A 32 -26.09 -14.99 -8.42
CA ALA A 32 -26.56 -16.38 -8.36
C ALA A 32 -26.10 -17.15 -7.10
N ARG A 33 -24.88 -16.88 -6.60
CA ARG A 33 -24.35 -17.58 -5.41
C ARG A 33 -25.16 -17.29 -4.15
N TRP A 34 -25.69 -16.07 -4.02
CA TRP A 34 -26.44 -15.64 -2.84
C TRP A 34 -27.92 -15.47 -3.12
N ASN A 35 -28.35 -15.85 -4.33
CA ASN A 35 -29.67 -15.59 -4.89
C ASN A 35 -30.16 -14.17 -4.54
N ALA A 36 -29.40 -13.15 -4.90
CA ALA A 36 -29.65 -11.78 -4.44
C ALA A 36 -29.51 -10.79 -5.59
N ASP A 37 -30.46 -9.87 -5.68
CA ASP A 37 -30.45 -8.79 -6.66
C ASP A 37 -29.74 -7.58 -6.06
N VAL A 38 -28.91 -6.93 -6.88
CA VAL A 38 -28.14 -5.76 -6.45
C VAL A 38 -28.32 -4.64 -7.44
N ASP A 39 -28.81 -3.52 -6.94
CA ASP A 39 -28.97 -2.26 -7.67
C ASP A 39 -27.83 -1.33 -7.28
N SER A 40 -27.06 -0.88 -8.26
CA SER A 40 -25.80 -0.16 -8.07
C SER A 40 -25.84 1.19 -8.76
N TYR A 41 -25.44 2.24 -8.03
CA TYR A 41 -25.47 3.62 -8.47
C TYR A 41 -24.07 4.22 -8.37
N VAL A 42 -23.56 4.77 -9.47
CA VAL A 42 -22.37 5.62 -9.45
C VAL A 42 -22.85 7.02 -9.07
N VAL A 43 -22.58 7.43 -7.83
CA VAL A 43 -23.08 8.69 -7.27
C VAL A 43 -22.20 9.86 -7.70
N HIS A 44 -20.88 9.67 -7.57
CA HIS A 44 -19.93 10.69 -7.99
C HIS A 44 -18.67 10.05 -8.56
N THR A 45 -18.17 10.59 -9.65
CA THR A 45 -16.92 10.17 -10.26
C THR A 45 -16.42 11.28 -11.17
N ASN A 46 -15.10 11.45 -11.23
CA ASN A 46 -14.44 12.24 -12.25
C ASN A 46 -13.80 11.36 -13.34
N TYR A 47 -14.10 10.06 -13.34
CA TYR A 47 -13.60 9.00 -14.23
C TYR A 47 -12.10 8.69 -14.13
N ASP A 48 -11.28 9.71 -13.90
CA ASP A 48 -9.81 9.67 -13.98
C ASP A 48 -9.13 9.37 -12.64
N GLU A 49 -9.76 9.68 -11.51
CA GLU A 49 -9.16 9.50 -10.19
C GLU A 49 -9.97 8.55 -9.32
N TYR A 50 -11.29 8.74 -9.22
CA TYR A 50 -12.11 8.00 -8.26
C TYR A 50 -13.56 7.79 -8.73
N ALA A 51 -14.24 6.86 -8.05
CA ALA A 51 -15.68 6.68 -8.14
C ALA A 51 -16.29 6.30 -6.78
N LEU A 52 -17.35 7.00 -6.39
CA LEU A 52 -18.21 6.69 -5.26
C LEU A 52 -19.45 5.93 -5.77
N MET A 53 -19.66 4.75 -5.21
CA MET A 53 -20.76 3.87 -5.60
C MET A 53 -21.61 3.48 -4.39
N VAL A 54 -22.92 3.54 -4.54
CA VAL A 54 -23.89 2.99 -3.58
C VAL A 54 -24.52 1.75 -4.19
N MET A 55 -24.64 0.68 -3.39
CA MET A 55 -25.22 -0.58 -3.84
C MET A 55 -26.28 -1.04 -2.84
N HIS A 56 -27.49 -1.26 -3.31
CA HIS A 56 -28.59 -1.83 -2.55
C HIS A 56 -28.75 -3.29 -2.94
N LYS A 57 -28.46 -4.18 -2.00
CA LYS A 57 -28.66 -5.62 -2.15
C LYS A 57 -29.98 -6.02 -1.51
N GLN A 58 -30.77 -6.80 -2.22
CA GLN A 58 -32.01 -7.39 -1.71
C GLN A 58 -31.93 -8.92 -1.82
N LYS A 59 -32.19 -9.60 -0.71
CA LYS A 59 -32.35 -11.06 -0.69
C LYS A 59 -33.84 -11.45 -0.73
N PRO A 60 -34.19 -12.67 -1.16
CA PRO A 60 -35.55 -13.19 -1.18
C PRO A 60 -36.23 -13.16 0.19
N GLY A 61 -35.47 -13.31 1.27
CA GLY A 61 -35.95 -13.23 2.65
C GLY A 61 -36.24 -11.81 3.16
N GLY A 62 -36.26 -10.80 2.29
CA GLY A 62 -36.55 -9.41 2.64
C GLY A 62 -35.38 -8.64 3.28
N GLU A 63 -34.27 -9.32 3.58
CA GLU A 63 -33.05 -8.69 4.06
C GLU A 63 -32.49 -7.74 2.99
N LYS A 64 -32.48 -6.44 3.31
CA LYS A 64 -31.93 -5.38 2.48
C LYS A 64 -30.62 -4.90 3.09
N THR A 65 -29.58 -4.80 2.29
CA THR A 65 -28.27 -4.29 2.72
C THR A 65 -27.83 -3.19 1.78
N THR A 66 -27.56 -2.01 2.32
CA THR A 66 -26.91 -0.93 1.59
C THR A 66 -25.40 -1.01 1.82
N SER A 67 -24.61 -0.78 0.78
CA SER A 67 -23.15 -0.68 0.89
C SER A 67 -22.64 0.48 0.05
N VAL A 68 -21.73 1.26 0.61
CA VAL A 68 -21.06 2.35 -0.09
C VAL A 68 -19.62 1.94 -0.33
N LYS A 69 -19.10 2.23 -1.52
CA LYS A 69 -17.74 1.88 -1.91
C LYS A 69 -17.07 3.06 -2.61
N LEU A 70 -15.90 3.41 -2.11
CA LEU A 70 -14.96 4.29 -2.78
C LEU A 70 -13.98 3.44 -3.60
N TYR A 71 -13.85 3.76 -4.87
CA TYR A 71 -12.87 3.20 -5.79
C TYR A 71 -11.90 4.29 -6.21
N GLY A 72 -10.61 3.95 -6.27
CA GLY A 72 -9.55 4.80 -6.79
C GLY A 72 -8.89 4.15 -8.00
N ARG A 73 -8.40 4.97 -8.93
CA ARG A 73 -7.46 4.53 -9.99
C ARG A 73 -6.06 4.29 -9.44
N ALA A 74 -5.67 5.07 -8.42
CA ALA A 74 -4.45 4.89 -7.65
C ALA A 74 -4.74 4.25 -6.28
N MET A 75 -3.71 3.63 -5.70
CA MET A 75 -3.79 3.01 -4.38
C MET A 75 -3.84 4.03 -3.23
N GLN A 76 -3.30 5.23 -3.45
CA GLN A 76 -3.36 6.33 -2.50
C GLN A 76 -4.35 7.37 -3.02
N LEU A 77 -5.30 7.77 -2.18
CA LEU A 77 -6.32 8.76 -2.48
C LEU A 77 -6.11 10.00 -1.60
N ARG A 78 -6.55 11.15 -2.09
CA ARG A 78 -6.49 12.41 -1.33
C ARG A 78 -7.38 12.33 -0.09
N PRO A 79 -6.98 12.94 1.04
CA PRO A 79 -7.78 12.94 2.28
C PRO A 79 -9.20 13.48 2.09
N THR A 80 -9.38 14.48 1.22
CA THR A 80 -10.70 15.06 0.90
C THR A 80 -11.68 14.02 0.35
N LEU A 81 -11.21 13.06 -0.46
CA LEU A 81 -12.06 11.99 -0.98
C LEU A 81 -12.51 11.00 0.10
N ILE A 82 -11.70 10.86 1.15
CA ILE A 82 -12.05 10.05 2.32
C ILE A 82 -13.14 10.75 3.13
N GLU A 83 -13.08 12.08 3.25
CA GLU A 83 -14.12 12.89 3.89
C GLU A 83 -15.43 12.85 3.10
N ASP A 84 -15.39 13.02 1.78
CA ASP A 84 -16.57 12.90 0.91
C ASP A 84 -17.22 11.52 1.03
N PHE A 85 -16.40 10.46 1.10
CA PHE A 85 -16.88 9.10 1.32
C PHE A 85 -17.55 8.93 2.69
N LYS A 86 -16.98 9.50 3.76
CA LYS A 86 -17.58 9.47 5.10
C LYS A 86 -18.93 10.18 5.13
N THR A 87 -19.02 11.37 4.52
CA THR A 87 -20.26 12.12 4.37
C THR A 87 -21.33 11.27 3.68
N LEU A 88 -20.99 10.65 2.54
CA LEU A 88 -21.94 9.79 1.82
C LEU A 88 -22.38 8.57 2.65
N VAL A 89 -21.49 7.97 3.46
CA VAL A 89 -21.84 6.86 4.36
C VAL A 89 -22.86 7.31 5.41
N THR A 90 -22.64 8.49 6.00
CA THR A 90 -23.56 9.09 6.99
C THR A 90 -24.91 9.44 6.37
N GLU A 91 -24.93 10.00 5.15
CA GLU A 91 -26.17 10.28 4.41
C GLU A 91 -26.99 9.01 4.10
N GLN A 92 -26.30 7.89 3.90
CA GLN A 92 -26.94 6.57 3.73
C GLN A 92 -27.36 5.93 5.06
N GLY A 93 -27.25 6.65 6.19
CA GLY A 93 -27.70 6.24 7.52
C GLY A 93 -26.77 5.25 8.23
N MET A 94 -25.49 5.18 7.83
CA MET A 94 -24.49 4.31 8.45
C MET A 94 -23.51 5.13 9.32
N SER A 95 -23.00 4.53 10.40
CA SER A 95 -21.95 5.15 11.22
C SER A 95 -20.59 5.06 10.51
N GLU A 96 -19.74 6.07 10.71
CA GLU A 96 -18.34 6.05 10.29
C GLU A 96 -17.56 4.85 10.85
N ASP A 97 -17.94 4.31 12.01
CA ASP A 97 -17.27 3.16 12.62
C ASP A 97 -17.43 1.87 11.80
N THR A 98 -18.41 1.83 10.90
CA THR A 98 -18.65 0.71 9.98
C THR A 98 -17.74 0.75 8.76
N ILE A 99 -16.97 1.83 8.59
CA ILE A 99 -16.08 2.04 7.46
C ILE A 99 -14.83 1.16 7.61
N ILE A 100 -14.60 0.33 6.60
CA ILE A 100 -13.42 -0.53 6.52
C ILE A 100 -12.49 -0.02 5.41
N ILE A 101 -11.40 0.64 5.80
CA ILE A 101 -10.33 1.05 4.88
C ILE A 101 -9.39 -0.14 4.66
N LYS A 102 -9.31 -0.61 3.42
CA LYS A 102 -8.43 -1.74 3.07
C LYS A 102 -6.98 -1.28 3.03
N LYS A 103 -6.11 -2.01 3.75
CA LYS A 103 -4.67 -1.84 3.64
C LYS A 103 -4.17 -2.29 2.27
N ASN A 104 -3.21 -1.55 1.73
CA ASN A 104 -2.51 -1.94 0.51
C ASN A 104 -1.68 -3.21 0.78
N LYS A 105 -1.99 -4.29 0.06
CA LYS A 105 -1.25 -5.56 0.09
C LYS A 105 -0.69 -5.93 -1.30
N GLY A 106 -0.60 -4.95 -2.20
CA GLY A 106 -0.30 -5.17 -3.62
C GLY A 106 -1.48 -5.77 -4.40
N GLU A 107 -1.34 -5.80 -5.71
CA GLU A 107 -2.21 -6.57 -6.59
C GLU A 107 -1.73 -8.02 -6.59
N CYS A 108 -2.66 -8.97 -6.50
CA CYS A 108 -2.34 -10.39 -6.67
C CYS A 108 -2.82 -10.84 -8.04
N VAL A 109 -2.05 -11.69 -8.71
CA VAL A 109 -2.42 -12.26 -10.00
C VAL A 109 -3.00 -13.67 -9.78
N PRO A 110 -4.26 -13.94 -10.17
CA PRO A 110 -4.82 -15.29 -10.09
C PRO A 110 -4.05 -16.23 -11.02
N GLY A 111 -3.41 -17.26 -10.45
CA GLY A 111 -2.66 -18.27 -11.21
C GLY A 111 -1.14 -18.16 -11.10
N GLU A 112 -0.60 -17.07 -10.55
CA GLU A 112 0.81 -16.97 -10.24
C GLU A 112 1.04 -17.61 -8.86
N GLN A 113 1.65 -18.80 -8.85
CA GLN A 113 2.21 -19.34 -7.61
C GLN A 113 3.30 -18.36 -7.20
N VAL A 114 3.12 -17.70 -6.06
CA VAL A 114 4.26 -17.11 -5.35
C VAL A 114 5.20 -18.28 -5.13
N THR A 115 6.26 -18.38 -5.93
CA THR A 115 7.40 -19.24 -5.60
C THR A 115 7.69 -18.95 -4.15
N PRO A 116 7.63 -19.95 -3.25
CA PRO A 116 8.14 -19.76 -1.91
C PRO A 116 9.50 -19.11 -2.09
N GLU A 117 9.72 -17.95 -1.48
CA GLU A 117 11.06 -17.41 -1.32
C GLU A 117 11.97 -18.60 -1.00
N PRO A 118 13.06 -18.81 -1.76
CA PRO A 118 13.95 -19.91 -1.47
C PRO A 118 14.30 -19.75 0.01
N GLN A 119 13.93 -20.75 0.82
CA GLN A 119 14.31 -20.78 2.21
C GLN A 119 15.83 -20.91 2.19
N ILE A 120 16.52 -19.78 2.23
CA ILE A 120 17.96 -19.73 2.41
C ILE A 120 18.14 -20.33 3.79
N GLN A 121 18.50 -21.61 3.84
CA GLN A 121 18.93 -22.26 5.05
C GLN A 121 20.10 -21.43 5.56
N ARG A 122 19.88 -20.73 6.67
CA ARG A 122 20.94 -20.00 7.35
C ARG A 122 22.04 -21.01 7.69
N ALA A 123 23.15 -20.96 6.96
CA ALA A 123 24.38 -21.55 7.42
C ALA A 123 24.68 -20.95 8.80
N ARG A 124 24.87 -21.81 9.81
CA ARG A 124 25.26 -21.36 11.15
C ARG A 124 26.61 -20.66 11.02
N ARG A 125 26.68 -19.39 11.43
CA ARG A 125 27.96 -18.69 11.60
C ARG A 125 28.78 -19.45 12.64
N ASN A 126 30.04 -19.74 12.32
CA ASN A 126 31.02 -20.09 13.33
C ASN A 126 31.21 -18.89 14.27
N VAL A 127 31.31 -19.18 15.57
CA VAL A 127 31.56 -18.19 16.62
C VAL A 127 32.93 -17.55 16.37
N VAL A 128 32.93 -16.23 16.09
CA VAL A 128 34.16 -15.44 16.08
C VAL A 128 34.61 -15.30 17.54
N PRO A 129 35.85 -15.65 17.91
CA PRO A 129 36.36 -15.39 19.25
C PRO A 129 36.39 -13.88 19.52
N PRO A 130 36.06 -13.41 20.74
CA PRO A 130 36.12 -12.00 21.05
C PRO A 130 37.58 -11.50 20.96
N ALA A 131 37.77 -10.39 20.27
CA ALA A 131 39.03 -9.65 20.29
C ALA A 131 39.20 -8.98 21.67
N PRO A 132 40.43 -8.80 22.17
CA PRO A 132 40.66 -8.16 23.46
C PRO A 132 40.23 -6.69 23.43
N GLU A 133 39.69 -6.27 24.57
CA GLU A 133 39.23 -4.91 24.86
C GLU A 133 40.45 -3.97 25.00
N GLU A 134 40.55 -2.99 24.10
CA GLU A 134 41.42 -1.84 24.29
C GLU A 134 40.52 -0.64 24.63
N GLU A 135 40.63 -0.16 25.87
CA GLU A 135 39.99 1.06 26.34
C GLU A 135 40.55 2.28 25.59
N GLY A 136 39.68 2.98 24.86
CA GLY A 136 39.98 4.24 24.21
C GLY A 136 39.01 5.32 24.65
N SER A 137 39.45 6.11 25.64
CA SER A 137 38.89 7.42 25.98
C SER A 137 38.99 8.38 24.79
N GLY A 138 37.93 9.14 24.49
CA GLY A 138 37.93 10.05 23.34
C GLY A 138 36.61 10.77 23.11
N ASP A 139 36.39 11.78 23.94
CA ASP A 139 35.63 12.99 23.66
C ASP A 139 35.92 13.51 22.22
N ASP A 140 34.91 13.58 21.33
CA ASP A 140 34.69 14.75 20.45
C ASP A 140 33.39 14.60 19.63
N MET A 141 32.65 15.69 19.59
CA MET A 141 31.36 15.90 18.98
C MET A 141 31.56 16.51 17.59
N ARG A 142 31.52 15.75 16.47
CA ARG A 142 31.14 16.26 15.12
C ARG A 142 30.55 15.16 14.23
N ILE A 143 29.23 15.02 14.27
CA ILE A 143 28.43 14.28 13.27
C ILE A 143 28.36 15.14 12.00
N PHE A 144 29.47 15.25 11.27
CA PHE A 144 29.48 15.65 9.86
C PHE A 144 30.78 15.12 9.26
N LYS A 145 30.73 13.90 8.72
CA LYS A 145 31.83 13.37 7.93
C LYS A 145 31.76 14.05 6.55
N GLY A 146 32.81 14.81 6.24
CA GLY A 146 32.84 15.84 5.20
C GLY A 146 32.68 15.36 3.75
N PRO A 147 33.28 16.06 2.76
CA PRO A 147 32.97 15.89 1.33
C PRO A 147 33.25 14.50 0.75
N GLU A 148 33.96 13.63 1.49
CA GLU A 148 34.16 12.23 1.12
C GLU A 148 32.87 11.39 1.24
N ALA A 149 31.95 11.76 2.14
CA ALA A 149 30.66 11.08 2.28
C ALA A 149 29.85 11.16 0.98
N CYS A 150 29.93 12.27 0.26
CA CYS A 150 29.18 12.50 -0.97
C CYS A 150 29.75 11.76 -2.20
N LYS A 151 30.91 11.10 -2.08
CA LYS A 151 31.57 10.44 -3.22
C LYS A 151 31.24 8.95 -3.35
N SER A 152 30.77 8.30 -2.29
CA SER A 152 30.40 6.89 -2.33
C SER A 152 29.03 6.68 -2.98
N GLN A 153 28.78 5.53 -3.61
CA GLN A 153 27.42 5.18 -4.05
C GLN A 153 26.49 5.00 -2.85
N PRO A 154 25.17 5.22 -2.95
CA PRO A 154 24.24 4.95 -1.86
C PRO A 154 24.30 3.48 -1.44
N ASP A 155 24.32 3.22 -0.13
CA ASP A 155 24.30 1.85 0.42
C ASP A 155 23.12 1.70 1.38
N SER A 156 22.18 0.82 1.01
CA SER A 156 20.99 0.51 1.81
C SER A 156 21.33 -0.30 3.07
N GLY A 157 22.51 -0.91 3.15
CA GLY A 157 22.87 -1.81 4.24
C GLY A 157 22.10 -3.14 4.21
N PRO A 158 22.41 -4.07 5.12
CA PRO A 158 21.86 -5.43 5.12
C PRO A 158 20.49 -5.53 5.81
N CYS A 159 20.00 -4.46 6.42
CA CYS A 159 18.72 -4.44 7.10
C CYS A 159 17.56 -4.17 6.13
N PHE A 160 16.34 -4.58 6.53
CA PHE A 160 15.13 -4.53 5.68
C PHE A 160 14.18 -3.37 6.01
N GLY A 161 14.67 -2.33 6.68
CA GLY A 161 13.91 -1.10 6.91
C GLY A 161 13.62 -0.37 5.59
N MET A 162 12.46 0.28 5.51
CA MET A 162 12.08 1.10 4.35
C MET A 162 12.15 2.58 4.72
N LEU A 163 13.34 3.06 5.08
CA LEU A 163 13.54 4.47 5.48
C LEU A 163 13.92 5.29 4.25
N GLN A 164 13.14 6.32 3.94
CA GLN A 164 13.50 7.26 2.87
C GLN A 164 14.65 8.16 3.35
N ARG A 165 15.74 8.18 2.57
CA ARG A 165 16.96 8.95 2.83
C ARG A 165 17.45 9.59 1.53
N TYR A 166 18.30 10.59 1.63
CA TYR A 166 18.92 11.28 0.50
C TYR A 166 20.37 10.85 0.35
N HIS A 167 20.84 10.76 -0.87
CA HIS A 167 22.26 10.59 -1.19
C HIS A 167 22.64 11.57 -2.29
N TYR A 168 23.88 12.05 -2.29
CA TYR A 168 24.41 12.84 -3.38
C TYR A 168 24.80 11.95 -4.55
N ASN A 169 24.35 12.30 -5.76
CA ASN A 169 24.75 11.64 -7.00
C ASN A 169 25.66 12.58 -7.79
N SER A 170 26.96 12.27 -7.79
CA SER A 170 27.99 13.05 -8.50
C SER A 170 27.83 13.06 -10.02
N SER A 171 27.15 12.07 -10.60
CA SER A 171 26.94 11.98 -12.06
C SER A 171 25.97 13.05 -12.57
N ILE A 172 24.99 13.43 -11.75
CA ILE A 172 23.98 14.45 -12.07
C ILE A 172 24.11 15.70 -11.19
N MET A 173 25.14 15.74 -10.34
CA MET A 173 25.40 16.82 -9.38
C MET A 173 24.20 17.19 -8.49
N ALA A 174 23.38 16.19 -8.12
CA ALA A 174 22.14 16.41 -7.38
C ALA A 174 21.91 15.34 -6.30
N CYS A 175 21.16 15.70 -5.27
CA CYS A 175 20.71 14.78 -4.23
C CYS A 175 19.49 13.98 -4.71
N GLN A 176 19.48 12.67 -4.49
CA GLN A 176 18.39 11.77 -4.86
C GLN A 176 17.93 10.97 -3.65
N MET A 177 16.65 10.61 -3.63
CA MET A 177 16.10 9.74 -2.59
C MET A 177 16.45 8.27 -2.87
N PHE A 178 16.78 7.55 -1.81
CA PHE A 178 16.93 6.10 -1.82
C PHE A 178 16.32 5.48 -0.55
N THR A 179 16.10 4.16 -0.60
CA THR A 179 15.59 3.41 0.55
C THR A 179 16.76 2.85 1.35
N TYR A 180 16.89 3.29 2.60
CA TYR A 180 17.88 2.79 3.55
C TYR A 180 17.27 1.75 4.49
N GLY A 181 17.99 0.63 4.64
CA GLY A 181 17.64 -0.52 5.45
C GLY A 181 17.58 -0.28 6.95
N GLY A 182 18.09 0.86 7.44
CA GLY A 182 18.04 1.24 8.86
C GLY A 182 19.19 0.72 9.72
N CYS A 183 20.16 0.01 9.13
CA CYS A 183 21.41 -0.31 9.80
C CYS A 183 22.58 -0.39 8.82
N MET A 184 23.79 -0.16 9.34
CA MET A 184 25.04 -0.15 8.56
C MET A 184 24.96 0.82 7.37
N GLY A 185 25.53 0.48 6.23
CA GLY A 185 25.62 1.39 5.08
C GLY A 185 26.82 2.32 5.17
N ASN A 186 26.88 3.26 4.23
CA ASN A 186 27.92 4.27 4.17
C ASN A 186 27.37 5.66 4.49
N GLN A 187 28.24 6.66 4.40
CA GLN A 187 27.95 8.03 4.83
C GLN A 187 27.20 8.85 3.77
N ASN A 188 26.99 8.33 2.56
CA ASN A 188 26.15 8.99 1.56
C ASN A 188 24.67 8.73 1.85
N ASN A 189 24.23 9.14 3.04
CA ASN A 189 22.93 8.82 3.61
C ASN A 189 22.48 9.93 4.55
N PHE A 190 21.68 10.84 4.02
CA PHE A 190 21.23 12.05 4.67
C PHE A 190 19.73 11.97 4.97
N VAL A 191 19.28 12.59 6.05
CA VAL A 191 17.86 12.60 6.41
C VAL A 191 17.11 13.62 5.56
N THR A 192 17.77 14.71 5.20
CA THR A 192 17.21 15.77 4.37
C THR A 192 18.13 16.11 3.21
N GLU A 193 17.58 16.73 2.16
CA GLU A 193 18.36 17.16 0.99
C GLU A 193 19.41 18.23 1.29
N LYS A 194 19.20 19.02 2.36
CA LYS A 194 20.03 20.19 2.72
C LYS A 194 21.16 19.87 3.70
N GLU A 195 21.25 18.62 4.13
CA GLU A 195 22.28 18.11 5.04
C GLU A 195 23.53 17.68 4.24
#